data_AF-A0A7M7MM21-F1
#
_entry.id   AF-A0A7M7MM21-F1
#
_cell.length_a   1.000
_cell.length_b   1.000
_cell.length_c   1.000
_cell.angle_alpha   90.00
_cell.angle_beta   90.00
_cell.angle_gamma   90.00
#
_symmetry.space_group_name_H-M   'P 1'
#
loop_
_entity.id
_entity.type
_entity.pdbx_description
1 polymer ?
#
loop_
_entity_poly.entity_id
_entity_poly.type
_entity_poly.pdbx_seq_one_letter_code
_entity_poly.pdbx_strand_id
1 'polypeptide(L)'
;MVNAMKLSLGSRCVKYLMFIFNLFFVITGIILLSIGIVIHGVYHNYQHFLDNKFLSVPSLLIAIGAIIFFIAFFGCCGAVRENYCMIITFTSLLIIVFILELSGGISGYVLRARASSIIQNKMKDTMKMYTDNKEITYVWDKLQQDFNCCGTKNASDWMNTISALPLSCCNIEMGAVGSVNCTLGSPTLHSQGCYSEFVSFVNSHALQLGGVAIGIAFVQLTGVMIISVGTTIYAVYEDFSHFLDPSYFSPATLLIVVGILVFIIAFLGCCGALRESTCMVLVFAVSLSVVLVLELAAAIAAYVLQDGIKDLLAEKINITMHQYGKNVEATEAIDFLQSKLYCCGYNGYKDWEEIMKEQKFPSSCQSDIPSENNTCIYGDKEILCSEFYTTGCIKNLSIIIHRSALYIGTGAIAIALIQLTGIMFACMLGKAIRRQKTERERRKWELRESLVNGYQPLGKSDPFTTFPVVYMSSDSLKNF
;
A
#
# COMPACT_ATOMS: atom_id res chain seq x y z
N MET A 1 18.09 -39.24 -1.25
CA MET A 1 17.18 -38.30 -1.93
C MET A 1 16.64 -37.37 -0.86
N VAL A 2 17.14 -36.13 -0.82
CA VAL A 2 16.67 -35.11 0.12
C VAL A 2 15.24 -34.80 -0.26
N ASN A 3 14.28 -35.19 0.57
CA ASN A 3 12.89 -34.80 0.42
C ASN A 3 12.84 -33.27 0.50
N ALA A 4 12.52 -32.62 -0.61
CA ALA A 4 12.25 -31.19 -0.64
C ALA A 4 11.11 -30.89 0.33
N MET A 5 11.43 -30.24 1.44
CA MET A 5 10.47 -29.78 2.43
C MET A 5 9.42 -28.91 1.73
N LYS A 6 8.18 -29.37 1.68
CA LYS A 6 7.09 -28.66 1.00
C LYS A 6 6.73 -27.43 1.83
N LEU A 7 7.15 -26.25 1.36
CA LEU A 7 6.76 -24.93 1.90
C LEU A 7 5.24 -24.86 2.16
N SER A 8 4.80 -24.27 3.28
CA SER A 8 3.38 -24.13 3.62
C SER A 8 2.59 -23.42 2.51
N LEU A 9 1.29 -23.71 2.36
CA LEU A 9 0.44 -23.15 1.31
C LEU A 9 0.46 -21.59 1.30
N GLY A 10 0.64 -20.98 2.47
CA GLY A 10 0.66 -19.52 2.64
C GLY A 10 1.96 -18.91 2.18
N SER A 11 3.08 -19.53 2.55
CA SER A 11 4.41 -19.14 2.08
C SER A 11 4.49 -19.26 0.55
N ARG A 12 3.83 -20.25 -0.05
CA ARG A 12 3.70 -20.37 -1.52
C ARG A 12 2.87 -19.26 -2.13
N CYS A 13 1.73 -18.91 -1.53
CA CYS A 13 0.87 -17.83 -2.02
C CYS A 13 1.60 -16.48 -2.00
N VAL A 14 2.26 -16.14 -0.89
CA VAL A 14 3.07 -14.92 -0.75
C VAL A 14 4.21 -14.89 -1.78
N LYS A 15 4.89 -16.03 -1.99
CA LYS A 15 5.94 -16.18 -3.00
C LYS A 15 5.42 -15.87 -4.41
N TYR A 16 4.29 -16.45 -4.81
CA TYR A 16 3.72 -16.21 -6.15
C TYR A 16 3.20 -14.78 -6.31
N LEU A 17 2.55 -14.22 -5.29
CA LEU A 17 2.11 -12.82 -5.32
C LEU A 17 3.31 -11.86 -5.45
N MET A 18 4.33 -12.05 -4.61
CA MET A 18 5.58 -11.28 -4.68
C MET A 18 6.24 -11.38 -6.05
N PHE A 19 6.29 -12.58 -6.64
CA PHE A 19 6.82 -12.78 -7.99
C PHE A 19 5.98 -12.05 -9.06
N ILE A 20 4.66 -12.21 -9.06
CA ILE A 20 3.77 -11.61 -10.07
C ILE A 20 3.82 -10.07 -10.00
N PHE A 21 3.75 -9.49 -8.79
CA PHE A 21 3.84 -8.04 -8.63
C PHE A 21 5.19 -7.49 -9.09
N ASN A 22 6.30 -8.13 -8.68
CA ASN A 22 7.63 -7.71 -9.12
C ASN A 22 7.83 -7.93 -10.64
N LEU A 23 7.20 -8.93 -11.25
CA LEU A 23 7.25 -9.13 -12.70
C LEU A 23 6.61 -7.97 -13.45
N PHE A 24 5.46 -7.45 -12.99
CA PHE A 24 4.86 -6.24 -13.57
C PHE A 24 5.78 -5.02 -13.46
N PHE A 25 6.46 -4.86 -12.32
CA PHE A 25 7.44 -3.78 -12.15
C PHE A 25 8.68 -3.93 -13.04
N VAL A 26 9.19 -5.15 -13.24
CA VAL A 26 10.28 -5.42 -14.20
C VAL A 26 9.86 -5.01 -15.62
N ILE A 27 8.67 -5.42 -16.06
CA ILE A 27 8.15 -5.07 -17.40
C ILE A 27 8.02 -3.54 -17.52
N THR A 28 7.47 -2.88 -16.50
CA THR A 28 7.33 -1.42 -16.46
C THR A 28 8.68 -0.72 -16.52
N GLY A 29 9.68 -1.20 -15.77
CA GLY A 29 11.04 -0.68 -15.79
C GLY A 29 11.70 -0.80 -17.17
N ILE A 30 11.54 -1.94 -17.84
CA ILE A 30 12.06 -2.15 -19.21
C ILE A 30 11.38 -1.19 -20.19
N ILE A 31 10.07 -0.99 -20.11
CA ILE A 31 9.33 -0.06 -20.98
C ILE A 31 9.85 1.37 -20.78
N LEU A 32 9.97 1.83 -19.53
CA LEU A 32 10.46 3.18 -19.22
C LEU A 32 11.90 3.40 -19.68
N LEU A 33 12.79 2.42 -19.45
CA LEU A 33 14.15 2.44 -19.95
C LEU A 33 14.20 2.52 -21.48
N SER A 34 13.42 1.70 -22.16
CA SER A 34 13.38 1.65 -23.62
C SER A 34 12.91 2.99 -24.20
N ILE A 35 11.82 3.54 -23.68
CA ILE A 35 11.30 4.86 -24.08
C ILE A 35 12.35 5.95 -23.80
N GLY A 36 12.95 5.94 -22.61
CA GLY A 36 13.97 6.90 -22.21
C GLY A 36 15.18 6.89 -23.14
N ILE A 37 15.71 5.71 -23.47
CA ILE A 37 16.86 5.54 -24.38
C ILE A 37 16.51 5.97 -25.81
N VAL A 38 15.33 5.59 -26.32
CA VAL A 38 14.89 5.98 -27.67
C VAL A 38 14.77 7.50 -27.77
N ILE A 39 14.09 8.15 -26.81
CA ILE A 39 13.97 9.61 -26.80
C ILE A 39 15.35 10.23 -26.65
N HIS A 40 16.18 9.75 -25.72
CA HIS A 40 17.52 10.31 -25.54
C HIS A 40 18.37 10.20 -26.82
N GLY A 41 18.34 9.06 -27.51
CA GLY A 41 19.09 8.86 -28.76
C GLY A 41 18.61 9.76 -29.90
N VAL A 42 17.30 9.94 -30.07
CA VAL A 42 16.73 10.86 -31.07
C VAL A 42 17.19 12.29 -30.78
N TYR A 43 17.07 12.73 -29.52
CA TYR A 43 17.42 14.08 -29.10
C TYR A 43 18.94 14.33 -29.06
N HIS A 44 19.75 13.29 -28.85
CA HIS A 44 21.21 13.37 -28.86
C HIS A 44 21.74 13.83 -30.24
N ASN A 45 21.09 13.42 -31.33
CA ASN A 45 21.47 13.82 -32.69
C ASN A 45 21.20 15.32 -32.97
N TYR A 46 20.42 15.98 -32.12
CA TYR A 46 20.09 17.40 -32.20
C TYR A 46 20.70 18.22 -31.04
N GLN A 47 21.63 17.65 -30.26
CA GLN A 47 22.29 18.34 -29.14
C GLN A 47 22.93 19.67 -29.52
N HIS A 48 23.37 19.83 -30.77
CA HIS A 48 23.94 21.07 -31.26
C HIS A 48 22.89 22.19 -31.47
N PHE A 49 21.61 21.83 -31.47
CA PHE A 49 20.45 22.71 -31.63
C PHE A 49 19.55 22.76 -30.38
N LEU A 50 19.65 21.79 -29.47
CA LEU A 50 18.80 21.67 -28.28
C LEU A 50 19.60 21.97 -27.01
N ASP A 51 19.10 22.89 -26.17
CA ASP A 51 19.71 23.25 -24.90
C ASP A 51 19.83 22.00 -24.00
N ASN A 52 20.96 21.79 -23.31
CA ASN A 52 21.27 20.60 -22.50
C ASN A 52 20.20 20.25 -21.46
N LYS A 53 19.30 21.20 -21.18
CA LYS A 53 18.17 21.05 -20.25
C LYS A 53 17.05 20.18 -20.80
N PHE A 54 16.83 20.11 -22.12
CA PHE A 54 15.81 19.23 -22.72
C PHE A 54 16.14 17.74 -22.56
N LEU A 55 17.43 17.40 -22.41
CA LEU A 55 17.88 16.05 -22.07
C LEU A 55 17.53 15.62 -20.63
N SER A 56 17.03 16.54 -19.79
CA SER A 56 16.73 16.24 -18.39
C SER A 56 15.56 15.27 -18.24
N VAL A 57 14.50 15.40 -19.06
CA VAL A 57 13.31 14.52 -18.95
C VAL A 57 13.63 13.09 -19.40
N PRO A 58 14.22 12.84 -20.58
CA PRO A 58 14.61 11.47 -20.98
C PRO A 58 15.61 10.83 -20.03
N SER A 59 16.58 11.60 -19.51
CA SER A 59 17.56 11.12 -18.52
C SER A 59 16.89 10.71 -17.21
N LEU A 60 15.88 11.46 -16.75
CA LEU A 60 15.08 11.09 -15.58
C LEU A 60 14.27 9.81 -15.81
N LEU A 61 13.67 9.64 -17.00
CA LEU A 61 12.97 8.39 -17.34
C LEU A 61 13.92 7.18 -17.33
N ILE A 62 15.14 7.33 -17.86
CA ILE A 62 16.18 6.28 -17.83
C ILE A 62 16.55 5.96 -16.38
N ALA A 63 16.81 6.98 -15.54
CA ALA A 63 17.19 6.78 -14.15
C ALA A 63 16.10 6.08 -13.34
N ILE A 64 14.85 6.54 -13.44
CA ILE A 64 13.69 5.95 -12.75
C ILE A 64 13.44 4.52 -13.26
N GLY A 65 13.48 4.32 -14.57
CA GLY A 65 13.31 2.99 -15.18
C GLY A 65 14.38 2.00 -14.73
N ALA A 66 15.65 2.43 -14.64
CA ALA A 66 16.75 1.61 -14.13
C ALA A 66 16.54 1.21 -12.67
N ILE A 67 16.19 2.17 -11.81
CA ILE A 67 15.96 1.91 -10.38
C ILE A 67 14.81 0.90 -10.21
N ILE A 68 13.68 1.11 -10.89
CA ILE A 68 12.53 0.20 -10.84
C ILE A 68 12.93 -1.20 -11.33
N PHE A 69 13.66 -1.30 -12.45
CA PHE A 69 14.11 -2.57 -12.99
C PHE A 69 14.99 -3.34 -12.00
N PHE A 70 16.02 -2.71 -11.42
CA PHE A 70 16.94 -3.41 -10.51
C PHE A 70 16.24 -3.84 -9.22
N ILE A 71 15.41 -2.98 -8.62
CA ILE A 71 14.63 -3.32 -7.42
C ILE A 71 13.72 -4.52 -7.71
N ALA A 72 12.94 -4.44 -8.78
CA ALA A 72 12.00 -5.48 -9.15
C ALA A 72 12.70 -6.77 -9.59
N PHE A 73 13.88 -6.69 -10.20
CA PHE A 73 14.70 -7.84 -10.56
C PHE A 73 15.16 -8.62 -9.33
N PHE A 74 15.69 -7.93 -8.30
CA PHE A 74 16.06 -8.58 -7.04
C PHE A 74 14.85 -9.15 -6.30
N GLY A 75 13.71 -8.46 -6.30
CA GLY A 75 12.46 -8.99 -5.73
C GLY A 75 11.97 -10.25 -6.45
N CYS A 76 11.98 -10.24 -7.79
CA CYS A 76 11.59 -11.37 -8.63
C CYS A 76 12.54 -12.57 -8.49
N CYS A 77 13.85 -12.34 -8.62
CA CYS A 77 14.87 -13.39 -8.50
C CYS A 77 14.97 -13.92 -7.06
N GLY A 78 14.84 -13.07 -6.05
CA GLY A 78 14.79 -13.46 -4.65
C GLY A 78 13.60 -14.36 -4.35
N ALA A 79 12.42 -14.03 -4.88
CA ALA A 79 11.23 -14.87 -4.76
C ALA A 79 11.40 -16.23 -5.48
N VAL A 80 11.89 -16.27 -6.72
CA VAL A 80 12.01 -17.52 -7.49
C VAL A 80 13.09 -18.44 -6.94
N ARG A 81 14.29 -17.88 -6.69
CA ARG A 81 15.47 -18.64 -6.27
C ARG A 81 15.48 -18.93 -4.77
N GLU A 82 14.52 -18.40 -4.02
CA GLU A 82 14.45 -18.51 -2.55
C GLU A 82 15.78 -18.08 -1.90
N ASN A 83 16.44 -17.08 -2.49
CA ASN A 83 17.75 -16.63 -2.03
C ASN A 83 17.60 -15.49 -1.02
N TYR A 84 17.95 -15.77 0.23
CA TYR A 84 17.88 -14.83 1.35
C TYR A 84 18.62 -13.51 1.05
N CYS A 85 19.84 -13.57 0.51
CA CYS A 85 20.62 -12.38 0.20
C CYS A 85 19.91 -11.46 -0.82
N MET A 86 19.23 -12.04 -1.82
CA MET A 86 18.48 -11.26 -2.81
C MET A 86 17.19 -10.63 -2.24
N ILE A 87 16.53 -11.30 -1.29
CA ILE A 87 15.34 -10.75 -0.62
C ILE A 87 15.75 -9.60 0.32
N ILE A 88 16.89 -9.72 1.00
CA ILE A 88 17.45 -8.66 1.85
C ILE A 88 17.91 -7.47 1.00
N THR A 89 18.56 -7.68 -0.14
CA THR A 89 18.95 -6.57 -1.03
C THR A 89 17.73 -5.86 -1.62
N PHE A 90 16.69 -6.60 -2.01
CA PHE A 90 15.42 -6.01 -2.42
C PHE A 90 14.82 -5.12 -1.32
N THR A 91 14.78 -5.63 -0.09
CA THR A 91 14.22 -4.90 1.06
C THR A 91 15.04 -3.64 1.40
N SER A 92 16.38 -3.74 1.36
CA SER A 92 17.25 -2.59 1.64
C SER A 92 17.10 -1.49 0.59
N LEU A 93 16.98 -1.85 -0.70
CA LEU A 93 16.73 -0.88 -1.77
C LEU A 93 15.37 -0.19 -1.61
N LEU A 94 14.31 -0.90 -1.19
CA LEU A 94 13.02 -0.26 -0.89
C LEU A 94 13.12 0.73 0.27
N ILE A 95 13.91 0.44 1.31
CA ILE A 95 14.12 1.39 2.41
C ILE A 95 14.84 2.65 1.91
N ILE A 96 15.85 2.50 1.05
CA ILE A 96 16.57 3.63 0.46
C ILE A 96 15.63 4.50 -0.37
N VAL A 97 14.78 3.90 -1.21
CA VAL A 97 13.79 4.65 -2.02
C VAL A 97 12.83 5.41 -1.12
N PHE A 98 12.35 4.81 -0.03
CA PHE A 98 11.47 5.49 0.92
C PHE A 98 12.13 6.73 1.55
N ILE A 99 13.42 6.64 1.92
CA ILE A 99 14.18 7.79 2.44
C ILE A 99 14.30 8.89 1.37
N LEU A 100 14.53 8.52 0.10
CA LEU A 100 14.60 9.47 -1.01
C LEU A 100 13.25 10.15 -1.28
N GLU A 101 12.14 9.40 -1.20
CA GLU A 101 10.78 9.95 -1.35
C GLU A 101 10.46 10.95 -0.24
N LEU A 102 10.76 10.62 1.02
CA LEU A 102 10.60 11.54 2.14
C LEU A 102 11.48 12.79 1.96
N SER A 103 12.74 12.61 1.59
CA SER A 103 13.67 13.72 1.34
C SER A 103 13.21 14.62 0.20
N GLY A 104 12.68 14.03 -0.88
CA GLY A 104 12.09 14.74 -2.01
C GLY A 104 10.83 15.50 -1.63
N GLY A 105 9.93 14.90 -0.84
CA GLY A 105 8.73 15.55 -0.33
C GLY A 105 9.05 16.74 0.58
N ILE A 106 9.99 16.57 1.51
CA ILE A 106 10.46 17.65 2.40
C ILE A 106 11.10 18.78 1.57
N SER A 107 12.00 18.43 0.65
CA SER A 107 12.68 19.40 -0.22
C SER A 107 11.68 20.16 -1.09
N GLY A 108 10.68 19.47 -1.67
CA GLY A 108 9.62 20.08 -2.47
C GLY A 108 8.81 21.11 -1.68
N TYR A 109 8.48 20.81 -0.42
CA TYR A 109 7.78 21.74 0.45
C TYR A 109 8.64 22.96 0.83
N VAL A 110 9.89 22.72 1.25
CA VAL A 110 10.80 23.79 1.70
C VAL A 110 11.19 24.71 0.53
N LEU A 111 11.45 24.16 -0.66
CA LEU A 111 11.86 24.92 -1.82
C LEU A 111 10.69 25.49 -2.64
N ARG A 112 9.43 25.33 -2.23
CA ARG A 112 8.25 25.81 -3.00
C ARG A 112 8.34 27.29 -3.42
N ALA A 113 8.86 28.15 -2.55
CA ALA A 113 9.04 29.58 -2.83
C ALA A 113 10.14 29.85 -3.86
N ARG A 114 11.22 29.06 -3.86
CA ARG A 114 12.28 29.14 -4.87
C ARG A 114 11.85 28.51 -6.20
N ALA A 115 11.03 27.45 -6.18
CA ALA A 115 10.51 26.81 -7.38
C ALA A 115 9.71 27.80 -8.23
N SER A 116 8.91 28.66 -7.60
CA SER A 116 8.16 29.74 -8.25
C SER A 116 9.07 30.66 -9.10
N SER A 117 10.18 31.15 -8.55
CA SER A 117 11.09 32.04 -9.30
C SER A 117 11.86 31.31 -10.39
N ILE A 118 12.22 30.03 -10.18
CA ILE A 118 12.88 29.19 -11.18
C ILE A 118 11.95 28.98 -12.39
N ILE A 119 10.69 28.61 -12.17
CA ILE A 119 9.71 28.38 -13.24
C ILE A 119 9.52 29.67 -14.05
N GLN A 120 9.32 30.80 -13.37
CA GLN A 120 9.10 32.07 -14.05
C GLN A 120 10.32 32.52 -14.88
N ASN A 121 11.54 32.32 -14.37
CA ASN A 121 12.75 32.62 -15.12
C ASN A 121 12.91 31.69 -16.33
N LYS A 122 12.60 30.40 -16.19
CA LYS A 122 12.61 29.44 -17.30
C LYS A 122 11.59 29.77 -18.38
N MET A 123 10.40 30.22 -18.01
CA MET A 123 9.41 30.72 -18.96
C MET A 123 9.99 31.92 -19.73
N LYS A 124 10.56 32.92 -19.06
CA LYS A 124 11.19 34.07 -19.75
C LYS A 124 12.33 33.68 -20.68
N ASP A 125 13.17 32.73 -20.27
CA ASP A 125 14.31 32.27 -21.08
C ASP A 125 13.83 31.54 -22.35
N THR A 126 12.85 30.64 -22.22
CA THR A 126 12.31 29.88 -23.35
C THR A 126 11.47 30.75 -24.28
N MET A 127 10.79 31.77 -23.77
CA MET A 127 10.01 32.72 -24.57
C MET A 127 10.87 33.45 -25.61
N LYS A 128 12.14 33.75 -25.29
CA LYS A 128 13.10 34.36 -26.24
C LYS A 128 13.45 33.45 -27.41
N MET A 129 13.33 32.14 -27.22
CA MET A 129 13.65 31.12 -28.23
C MET A 129 12.42 30.71 -29.05
N TYR A 130 11.28 31.39 -28.86
CA TYR A 130 10.00 31.03 -29.46
C TYR A 130 10.02 31.03 -31.00
N THR A 131 10.70 31.99 -31.62
CA THR A 131 10.82 32.07 -33.10
C THR A 131 11.88 31.14 -33.66
N ASP A 132 12.91 30.83 -32.87
CA ASP A 132 14.10 30.13 -33.33
C ASP A 132 13.96 28.61 -33.22
N ASN A 133 13.14 28.11 -32.29
CA ASN A 133 12.98 26.69 -32.02
C ASN A 133 11.50 26.26 -32.10
N LYS A 134 11.18 25.49 -33.14
CA LYS A 134 9.82 24.96 -33.41
C LYS A 134 9.24 24.11 -32.27
N GLU A 135 10.07 23.38 -31.52
CA GLU A 135 9.60 22.61 -30.37
C GLU A 135 9.18 23.53 -29.22
N ILE A 136 9.94 24.59 -28.99
CA ILE A 136 9.61 25.62 -27.99
C ILE A 136 8.36 26.39 -28.42
N THR A 137 8.23 26.72 -29.71
CA THR A 137 7.01 27.30 -30.28
C THR A 137 5.79 26.42 -29.96
N TYR A 138 5.88 25.13 -30.29
CA TYR A 138 4.80 24.17 -30.07
C TYR A 138 4.40 24.05 -28.60
N VAL A 139 5.37 23.97 -27.69
CA VAL A 139 5.10 23.89 -26.24
C VAL A 139 4.45 25.17 -25.73
N TRP A 140 4.89 26.34 -26.18
CA TRP A 140 4.27 27.62 -25.81
C TRP A 140 2.85 27.75 -26.36
N ASP A 141 2.63 27.37 -27.61
CA ASP A 141 1.30 27.39 -28.24
C ASP A 141 0.33 26.49 -27.48
N LYS A 142 0.78 25.29 -27.12
CA LYS A 142 -0.02 24.36 -26.31
C LYS A 142 -0.27 24.88 -24.91
N LEU A 143 0.74 25.41 -24.24
CA LEU A 143 0.57 25.99 -22.90
C LEU A 143 -0.49 27.11 -22.91
N GLN A 144 -0.45 28.01 -23.90
CA GLN A 144 -1.38 29.12 -24.00
C GLN A 144 -2.81 28.68 -24.29
N GLN A 145 -2.99 27.68 -25.14
CA GLN A 145 -4.30 27.11 -25.46
C GLN A 145 -4.86 26.27 -24.30
N ASP A 146 -4.05 25.40 -23.71
CA ASP A 146 -4.51 24.47 -22.66
C ASP A 146 -4.87 25.22 -21.37
N PHE A 147 -4.20 26.35 -21.08
CA PHE A 147 -4.44 27.16 -19.88
C PHE A 147 -5.17 28.48 -20.13
N ASN A 148 -5.62 28.75 -21.37
CA ASN A 148 -6.26 30.02 -21.77
C ASN A 148 -5.50 31.25 -21.23
N CYS A 149 -4.19 31.26 -21.43
CA CYS A 149 -3.27 32.27 -20.92
C CYS A 149 -2.42 32.86 -22.05
N CYS A 150 -1.77 34.01 -21.81
CA CYS A 150 -0.85 34.61 -22.76
C CYS A 150 0.34 35.30 -22.07
N GLY A 151 1.53 35.00 -22.57
CA GLY A 151 2.80 35.49 -22.04
C GLY A 151 3.14 34.90 -20.68
N THR A 152 4.27 35.31 -20.10
CA THR A 152 4.69 34.76 -18.81
C THR A 152 3.84 35.34 -17.67
N LYS A 153 3.76 36.68 -17.57
CA LYS A 153 2.93 37.44 -16.64
C LYS A 153 1.68 38.01 -17.32
N ASN A 154 1.81 38.43 -18.57
CA ASN A 154 0.72 39.02 -19.35
C ASN A 154 1.06 39.01 -20.85
N ALA A 155 0.07 39.30 -21.69
CA ALA A 155 0.21 39.33 -23.14
C ALA A 155 1.26 40.35 -23.65
N SER A 156 1.51 41.43 -22.91
CA SER A 156 2.53 42.42 -23.29
C SER A 156 3.97 41.89 -23.25
N ASP A 157 4.23 40.78 -22.56
CA ASP A 157 5.54 40.12 -22.56
C ASP A 157 6.00 39.74 -23.97
N TRP A 158 5.07 39.40 -24.87
CA TRP A 158 5.36 39.09 -26.27
C TRP A 158 5.77 40.31 -27.09
N MET A 159 5.19 41.48 -26.78
CA MET A 159 5.57 42.73 -27.43
C MET A 159 7.03 43.09 -27.17
N ASN A 160 7.52 42.78 -25.97
CA ASN A 160 8.92 42.99 -25.60
C ASN A 160 9.88 41.94 -26.19
N THR A 161 9.36 40.82 -26.71
CA THR A 161 10.18 39.68 -27.16
C THR A 161 10.26 39.58 -28.68
N ILE A 162 9.11 39.59 -29.37
CA ILE A 162 9.03 39.42 -30.83
C ILE A 162 8.21 40.53 -31.51
N SER A 163 7.79 41.57 -30.77
CA SER A 163 6.97 42.68 -31.27
C SER A 163 5.64 42.28 -31.93
N ALA A 164 5.19 41.05 -31.68
CA ALA A 164 3.97 40.45 -32.23
C ALA A 164 3.40 39.44 -31.24
N LEU A 165 2.12 39.11 -31.38
CA LEU A 165 1.42 38.19 -30.48
C LEU A 165 1.21 36.82 -31.17
N PRO A 166 1.57 35.70 -30.52
CA PRO A 166 1.22 34.37 -31.01
C PRO A 166 -0.28 34.20 -31.24
N LEU A 167 -0.67 33.47 -32.29
CA LEU A 167 -2.08 33.16 -32.55
C LEU A 167 -2.72 32.32 -31.42
N SER A 168 -1.91 31.50 -30.74
CA SER A 168 -2.27 30.70 -29.58
C SER A 168 -2.69 31.51 -28.34
N CYS A 169 -2.38 32.80 -28.29
CA CYS A 169 -2.87 33.72 -27.25
C CYS A 169 -4.34 34.14 -27.42
N CYS A 170 -4.96 33.85 -28.57
CA CYS A 170 -6.34 34.17 -28.84
C CYS A 170 -7.15 32.91 -29.14
N ASN A 171 -8.40 32.89 -28.68
CA ASN A 171 -9.35 31.89 -29.16
C ASN A 171 -9.66 32.12 -30.63
N ILE A 172 -9.61 31.04 -31.42
CA ILE A 172 -9.97 31.03 -32.83
C ILE A 172 -11.42 30.56 -32.91
N GLU A 173 -12.31 31.42 -33.41
CA GLU A 173 -13.71 31.04 -33.63
C GLU A 173 -13.81 29.98 -34.74
N MET A 174 -14.45 28.85 -34.43
CA MET A 174 -14.65 27.78 -35.41
C MET A 174 -15.58 28.26 -36.54
N GLY A 175 -15.13 28.15 -37.79
CA GLY A 175 -15.88 28.57 -38.97
C GLY A 175 -15.54 29.96 -39.51
N ALA A 176 -14.57 30.66 -38.92
CA ALA A 176 -14.06 31.92 -39.46
C ALA A 176 -13.34 31.71 -40.82
N VAL A 177 -13.67 32.54 -41.81
CA VAL A 177 -13.02 32.56 -43.14
C VAL A 177 -12.27 33.89 -43.29
N GLY A 178 -10.94 33.84 -43.43
CA GLY A 178 -10.09 35.03 -43.58
C GLY A 178 -8.82 34.97 -42.73
N SER A 179 -8.13 36.11 -42.59
CA SER A 179 -6.95 36.25 -41.72
C SER A 179 -7.38 36.61 -40.29
N VAL A 180 -7.05 35.75 -39.33
CA VAL A 180 -7.26 36.03 -37.89
C VAL A 180 -6.06 36.79 -37.36
N ASN A 181 -6.27 38.02 -36.89
CA ASN A 181 -5.22 38.83 -36.26
C ASN A 181 -5.44 38.87 -34.74
N CYS A 182 -4.48 38.36 -33.99
CA CYS A 182 -4.45 38.44 -32.53
C CYS A 182 -3.70 39.71 -32.11
N THR A 183 -4.37 40.61 -31.38
CA THR A 183 -3.82 41.88 -30.90
C THR A 183 -4.16 42.08 -29.43
N LEU A 184 -3.50 43.04 -28.77
CA LEU A 184 -3.77 43.36 -27.36
C LEU A 184 -5.22 43.85 -27.11
N GLY A 185 -5.92 44.31 -28.13
CA GLY A 185 -7.33 44.73 -28.05
C GLY A 185 -8.33 43.67 -28.52
N SER A 186 -7.87 42.48 -28.92
CA SER A 186 -8.76 41.42 -29.40
C SER A 186 -9.66 40.90 -28.26
N PRO A 187 -10.98 40.77 -28.46
CA PRO A 187 -11.89 40.29 -27.41
C PRO A 187 -11.64 38.81 -27.04
N THR A 188 -11.02 38.06 -27.94
CA THR A 188 -10.67 36.64 -27.74
C THR A 188 -9.29 36.45 -27.08
N LEU A 189 -8.61 37.53 -26.70
CA LEU A 189 -7.29 37.50 -26.06
C LEU A 189 -7.35 36.88 -24.66
N HIS A 190 -6.45 35.95 -24.41
CA HIS A 190 -6.22 35.42 -23.07
C HIS A 190 -5.55 36.49 -22.18
N SER A 191 -6.31 37.06 -21.24
CA SER A 191 -5.85 38.17 -20.41
C SER A 191 -4.91 37.74 -19.26
N GLN A 192 -4.92 36.47 -18.88
CA GLN A 192 -4.15 35.94 -17.76
C GLN A 192 -2.73 35.53 -18.19
N GLY A 193 -1.75 35.68 -17.29
CA GLY A 193 -0.39 35.20 -17.52
C GLY A 193 -0.28 33.69 -17.35
N CYS A 194 0.50 33.03 -18.21
CA CYS A 194 0.64 31.57 -18.16
C CYS A 194 1.33 31.07 -16.89
N TYR A 195 2.20 31.86 -16.27
CA TYR A 195 2.80 31.50 -14.99
C TYR A 195 1.75 31.37 -13.88
N SER A 196 0.80 32.32 -13.77
CA SER A 196 -0.21 32.30 -12.71
C SER A 196 -1.20 31.17 -12.90
N GLU A 197 -1.67 30.95 -14.14
CA GLU A 197 -2.59 29.84 -14.44
C GLU A 197 -1.94 28.48 -14.23
N PHE A 198 -0.68 28.31 -14.67
CA PHE A 198 0.06 27.07 -14.43
C PHE A 198 0.27 26.79 -12.94
N VAL A 199 0.64 27.79 -12.15
CA VAL A 199 0.77 27.63 -10.69
C VAL A 199 -0.57 27.37 -10.01
N SER A 200 -1.65 28.02 -10.48
CA SER A 200 -3.01 27.79 -10.00
C SER A 200 -3.43 26.33 -10.22
N PHE A 201 -3.15 25.79 -11.41
CA PHE A 201 -3.36 24.38 -11.74
C PHE A 201 -2.54 23.43 -10.85
N VAL A 202 -1.25 23.70 -10.66
CA VAL A 202 -0.43 22.86 -9.75
C VAL A 202 -0.99 22.87 -8.33
N ASN A 203 -1.46 24.03 -7.85
CA ASN A 203 -2.05 24.15 -6.51
C ASN A 203 -3.41 23.44 -6.40
N SER A 204 -4.24 23.49 -7.43
CA SER A 204 -5.54 22.79 -7.42
C SER A 204 -5.37 21.27 -7.41
N HIS A 205 -4.30 20.76 -8.03
CA HIS A 205 -3.96 19.34 -8.06
C HIS A 205 -2.94 18.91 -6.98
N ALA A 206 -2.46 19.83 -6.14
CA ALA A 206 -1.45 19.53 -5.11
C ALA A 206 -1.92 18.46 -4.12
N LEU A 207 -3.21 18.48 -3.74
CA LEU A 207 -3.80 17.47 -2.87
C LEU A 207 -3.78 16.09 -3.51
N GLN A 208 -4.08 15.99 -4.82
CA GLN A 208 -4.08 14.73 -5.54
C GLN A 208 -2.65 14.18 -5.67
N LEU A 209 -1.69 15.02 -6.03
CA LEU A 209 -0.27 14.65 -6.10
C LEU A 209 0.27 14.20 -4.74
N GLY A 210 -0.06 14.94 -3.67
CA GLY A 210 0.28 14.55 -2.30
C GLY A 210 -0.36 13.22 -1.88
N GLY A 211 -1.62 13.00 -2.25
CA GLY A 211 -2.33 11.75 -2.01
C GLY A 211 -1.68 10.55 -2.70
N VAL A 212 -1.25 10.69 -3.96
CA VAL A 212 -0.52 9.65 -4.69
C VAL A 212 0.81 9.33 -3.99
N ALA A 213 1.58 10.34 -3.60
CA ALA A 213 2.85 10.14 -2.90
C ALA A 213 2.69 9.42 -1.55
N ILE A 214 1.70 9.84 -0.74
CA ILE A 214 1.37 9.17 0.53
C ILE A 214 0.91 7.72 0.29
N GLY A 215 0.13 7.48 -0.77
CA GLY A 215 -0.30 6.15 -1.17
C GLY A 215 0.87 5.23 -1.53
N ILE A 216 1.83 5.73 -2.31
CA ILE A 216 3.06 4.99 -2.67
C ILE A 216 3.85 4.65 -1.40
N ALA A 217 4.09 5.63 -0.53
CA ALA A 217 4.78 5.43 0.75
C ALA A 217 4.10 4.37 1.63
N PHE A 218 2.77 4.37 1.70
CA PHE A 218 2.01 3.38 2.46
C PHE A 218 2.14 1.96 1.88
N VAL A 219 2.02 1.81 0.55
CA VAL A 219 2.20 0.51 -0.14
C VAL A 219 3.63 -0.01 0.06
N GLN A 220 4.62 0.87 0.00
CA GLN A 220 6.02 0.52 0.22
C GLN A 220 6.28 0.05 1.66
N LEU A 221 5.77 0.77 2.66
CA LEU A 221 5.92 0.40 4.07
C LEU A 221 5.22 -0.92 4.40
N THR A 222 4.01 -1.14 3.88
CA THR A 222 3.30 -2.41 4.07
C THR A 222 4.05 -3.57 3.42
N GLY A 223 4.64 -3.36 2.24
CA GLY A 223 5.53 -4.35 1.59
C GLY A 223 6.74 -4.71 2.45
N VAL A 224 7.46 -3.70 2.98
CA VAL A 224 8.61 -3.91 3.87
C VAL A 224 8.20 -4.64 5.15
N MET A 225 7.07 -4.28 5.76
CA MET A 225 6.55 -4.93 6.97
C MET A 225 6.18 -6.40 6.74
N ILE A 226 5.52 -6.72 5.62
CA ILE A 226 5.16 -8.11 5.29
C ILE A 226 6.42 -8.95 5.10
N ILE A 227 7.45 -8.42 4.43
CA ILE A 227 8.71 -9.13 4.20
C ILE A 227 9.46 -9.30 5.52
N SER A 228 9.57 -8.24 6.35
CA SER A 228 10.28 -8.31 7.63
C SER A 228 9.61 -9.29 8.59
N VAL A 229 8.29 -9.22 8.76
CA VAL A 229 7.51 -10.17 9.56
C VAL A 229 7.58 -11.58 8.98
N GLY A 230 7.55 -11.72 7.65
CA GLY A 230 7.72 -13.03 7.00
C GLY A 230 9.10 -13.65 7.29
N THR A 231 10.17 -12.85 7.26
CA THR A 231 11.52 -13.32 7.59
C THR A 231 11.68 -13.67 9.06
N THR A 232 11.08 -12.89 9.98
CA THR A 232 11.14 -13.18 11.41
C THR A 232 10.27 -14.38 11.78
N ILE A 233 9.08 -14.52 11.19
CA ILE A 233 8.23 -15.71 11.36
C ILE A 233 8.94 -16.94 10.80
N TYR A 234 9.60 -16.87 9.65
CA TYR A 234 10.36 -18.01 9.13
C TYR A 234 11.48 -18.44 10.10
N ALA A 235 12.26 -17.47 10.59
CA ALA A 235 13.33 -17.73 11.55
C ALA A 235 12.80 -18.33 12.86
N VAL A 236 11.69 -17.80 13.39
CA VAL A 236 11.06 -18.31 14.61
C VAL A 236 10.35 -19.66 14.37
N TYR A 237 9.68 -19.85 13.24
CA TYR A 237 8.92 -21.08 12.98
C TYR A 237 9.86 -22.27 12.70
N GLU A 238 11.02 -22.05 12.10
CA GLU A 238 12.07 -23.08 11.99
C GLU A 238 12.44 -23.61 13.37
N ASP A 239 12.63 -22.71 14.35
CA ASP A 239 12.98 -23.04 15.73
C ASP A 239 11.85 -23.76 16.52
N PHE A 240 10.58 -23.55 16.17
CA PHE A 240 9.41 -24.05 16.92
C PHE A 240 8.57 -25.11 16.20
N SER A 241 8.92 -25.46 14.95
CA SER A 241 8.13 -26.35 14.06
C SER A 241 7.85 -27.74 14.66
N HIS A 242 8.62 -28.16 15.65
CA HIS A 242 8.51 -29.47 16.27
C HIS A 242 7.54 -29.54 17.48
N PHE A 243 7.22 -28.41 18.12
CA PHE A 243 6.23 -28.38 19.22
C PHE A 243 4.77 -28.35 18.75
N LEU A 244 4.56 -28.12 17.45
CA LEU A 244 3.24 -28.01 16.85
C LEU A 244 2.88 -29.34 16.20
N ASP A 245 2.04 -30.11 16.90
CA ASP A 245 1.42 -31.34 16.39
C ASP A 245 0.86 -31.11 14.96
N PRO A 246 1.14 -31.98 13.96
CA PRO A 246 0.55 -31.90 12.62
C PRO A 246 -0.98 -32.04 12.60
N SER A 247 -1.56 -32.39 13.75
CA SER A 247 -3.00 -32.54 13.99
C SER A 247 -3.71 -31.21 14.31
N TYR A 248 -2.98 -30.12 14.60
CA TYR A 248 -3.56 -28.80 14.81
C TYR A 248 -3.41 -27.92 13.57
N PHE A 249 -4.45 -27.13 13.26
CA PHE A 249 -4.40 -26.10 12.22
C PHE A 249 -3.15 -25.24 12.45
N SER A 250 -2.16 -25.32 11.55
CA SER A 250 -0.98 -24.46 11.67
C SER A 250 -1.46 -23.00 11.78
N PRO A 251 -0.95 -22.20 12.72
CA PRO A 251 -1.29 -20.78 12.81
C PRO A 251 -1.13 -20.06 11.46
N ALA A 252 -0.18 -20.52 10.63
CA ALA A 252 -0.02 -20.08 9.25
C ALA A 252 -1.25 -20.38 8.37
N THR A 253 -1.83 -21.58 8.44
CA THR A 253 -3.07 -21.93 7.70
C THR A 253 -4.23 -21.02 8.10
N LEU A 254 -4.38 -20.76 9.39
CA LEU A 254 -5.40 -19.84 9.92
C LEU A 254 -5.20 -18.41 9.39
N LEU A 255 -3.96 -17.91 9.41
CA LEU A 255 -3.62 -16.59 8.87
C LEU A 255 -3.90 -16.47 7.36
N ILE A 256 -3.71 -17.53 6.58
CA ILE A 256 -4.05 -17.52 5.14
C ILE A 256 -5.56 -17.40 4.94
N VAL A 257 -6.34 -18.21 5.65
CA VAL A 257 -7.80 -18.21 5.51
C VAL A 257 -8.35 -16.85 5.91
N VAL A 258 -7.90 -16.30 7.03
CA VAL A 258 -8.25 -14.94 7.46
C VAL A 258 -7.78 -13.91 6.43
N GLY A 259 -6.56 -14.01 5.90
CA GLY A 259 -6.03 -13.10 4.89
C GLY A 259 -6.82 -13.09 3.59
N ILE A 260 -7.23 -14.27 3.08
CA ILE A 260 -8.10 -14.39 1.90
C ILE A 260 -9.46 -13.73 2.17
N LEU A 261 -10.06 -13.99 3.34
CA LEU A 261 -11.33 -13.38 3.72
C LEU A 261 -11.21 -11.85 3.80
N VAL A 262 -10.17 -11.32 4.46
CA VAL A 262 -9.91 -9.88 4.55
C VAL A 262 -9.70 -9.27 3.16
N PHE A 263 -8.98 -9.93 2.26
CA PHE A 263 -8.81 -9.47 0.88
C PHE A 263 -10.14 -9.38 0.13
N ILE A 264 -11.00 -10.38 0.23
CA ILE A 264 -12.33 -10.38 -0.41
C ILE A 264 -13.18 -9.23 0.15
N ILE A 265 -13.20 -9.06 1.48
CA ILE A 265 -13.93 -7.97 2.15
C ILE A 265 -13.41 -6.61 1.66
N ALA A 266 -12.09 -6.40 1.65
CA ALA A 266 -11.47 -5.16 1.18
C ALA A 266 -11.77 -4.89 -0.30
N PHE A 267 -11.73 -5.91 -1.15
CA PHE A 267 -12.06 -5.80 -2.57
C PHE A 267 -13.52 -5.38 -2.78
N LEU A 268 -14.46 -5.98 -2.04
CA LEU A 268 -15.88 -5.61 -2.09
C LEU A 268 -16.12 -4.17 -1.60
N GLY A 269 -15.43 -3.76 -0.54
CA GLY A 269 -15.49 -2.38 -0.04
C GLY A 269 -14.97 -1.37 -1.07
N CYS A 270 -13.79 -1.61 -1.64
CA CYS A 270 -13.17 -0.76 -2.64
C CYS A 270 -13.99 -0.70 -3.94
N CYS A 271 -14.36 -1.86 -4.50
CA CYS A 271 -15.20 -1.92 -5.70
C CYS A 271 -16.59 -1.31 -5.46
N GLY A 272 -17.16 -1.50 -4.27
CA GLY A 272 -18.44 -0.90 -3.90
C GLY A 272 -18.40 0.62 -3.89
N ALA A 273 -17.32 1.21 -3.37
CA ALA A 273 -17.10 2.65 -3.41
C ALA A 273 -16.86 3.16 -4.85
N LEU A 274 -15.96 2.51 -5.61
CA LEU A 274 -15.60 2.96 -6.97
C LEU A 274 -16.74 2.81 -7.98
N ARG A 275 -17.53 1.74 -7.88
CA ARG A 275 -18.66 1.48 -8.80
C ARG A 275 -19.96 2.15 -8.36
N GLU A 276 -19.93 3.00 -7.34
CA GLU A 276 -21.12 3.61 -6.72
C GLU A 276 -22.22 2.53 -6.44
N SER A 277 -21.81 1.32 -6.03
CA SER A 277 -22.71 0.16 -5.90
C SER A 277 -23.14 -0.05 -4.47
N THR A 278 -24.38 0.36 -4.16
CA THR A 278 -25.00 0.20 -2.83
C THR A 278 -25.02 -1.25 -2.35
N CYS A 279 -25.25 -2.21 -3.24
CA CYS A 279 -25.30 -3.63 -2.91
C CYS A 279 -23.92 -4.13 -2.40
N MET A 280 -22.83 -3.80 -3.10
CA MET A 280 -21.49 -4.24 -2.70
C MET A 280 -21.04 -3.59 -1.38
N VAL A 281 -21.35 -2.30 -1.18
CA VAL A 281 -21.04 -1.60 0.08
C VAL A 281 -21.83 -2.19 1.25
N LEU A 282 -23.08 -2.63 1.03
CA LEU A 282 -23.88 -3.30 2.05
C LEU A 282 -23.32 -4.69 2.39
N VAL A 283 -22.92 -5.47 1.38
CA VAL A 283 -22.26 -6.79 1.59
C VAL A 283 -20.95 -6.63 2.37
N PHE A 284 -20.19 -5.57 2.10
CA PHE A 284 -19.00 -5.22 2.89
C PHE A 284 -19.35 -4.96 4.37
N ALA A 285 -20.37 -4.13 4.64
CA ALA A 285 -20.79 -3.82 6.01
C ALA A 285 -21.31 -5.06 6.78
N VAL A 286 -22.08 -5.92 6.10
CA VAL A 286 -22.57 -7.18 6.67
C VAL A 286 -21.39 -8.12 6.95
N SER A 287 -20.45 -8.24 6.02
CA SER A 287 -19.26 -9.07 6.21
C SER A 287 -18.42 -8.60 7.41
N LEU A 288 -18.20 -7.29 7.57
CA LEU A 288 -17.51 -6.74 8.75
C LEU A 288 -18.27 -7.01 10.04
N SER A 289 -19.60 -6.97 10.02
CA SER A 289 -20.43 -7.28 11.18
C SER A 289 -20.31 -8.75 11.60
N VAL A 290 -20.24 -9.67 10.63
CA VAL A 290 -20.02 -11.10 10.89
C VAL A 290 -18.62 -11.33 11.46
N VAL A 291 -17.59 -10.69 10.89
CA VAL A 291 -16.22 -10.78 11.42
C VAL A 291 -16.14 -10.26 12.86
N LEU A 292 -16.81 -9.15 13.17
CA LEU A 292 -16.87 -8.59 14.53
C LEU A 292 -17.46 -9.59 15.54
N VAL A 293 -18.56 -10.26 15.17
CA VAL A 293 -19.18 -11.26 16.03
C VAL A 293 -18.27 -12.47 16.24
N LEU A 294 -17.62 -12.95 15.17
CA LEU A 294 -16.66 -14.06 15.26
C LEU A 294 -15.44 -13.70 16.11
N GLU A 295 -14.93 -12.48 15.97
CA GLU A 295 -13.81 -11.96 16.75
C GLU A 295 -14.13 -11.88 18.24
N LEU A 296 -15.30 -11.33 18.59
CA LEU A 296 -15.75 -11.28 19.99
C LEU A 296 -15.96 -12.69 20.55
N ALA A 297 -16.56 -13.60 19.77
CA ALA A 297 -16.74 -14.99 20.18
C ALA A 297 -15.38 -15.69 20.42
N ALA A 298 -14.41 -15.49 19.53
CA ALA A 298 -13.07 -16.05 19.66
C ALA A 298 -12.31 -15.45 20.86
N ALA A 299 -12.41 -14.15 21.10
CA ALA A 299 -11.79 -13.49 22.24
C ALA A 299 -12.39 -13.99 23.57
N ILE A 300 -13.71 -14.14 23.64
CA ILE A 300 -14.40 -14.71 24.81
C ILE A 300 -13.97 -16.16 25.02
N ALA A 301 -13.94 -16.98 23.96
CA ALA A 301 -13.50 -18.37 24.05
C ALA A 301 -12.05 -18.48 24.52
N ALA A 302 -11.14 -17.64 24.00
CA ALA A 302 -9.74 -17.61 24.41
C ALA A 302 -9.58 -17.23 25.89
N TYR A 303 -10.38 -16.27 26.38
CA TYR A 303 -10.37 -15.88 27.80
C TYR A 303 -10.90 -17.01 28.71
N VAL A 304 -12.01 -17.66 28.34
CA VAL A 304 -12.61 -18.74 29.14
C VAL A 304 -11.74 -19.99 29.16
N LEU A 305 -11.08 -20.34 28.05
CA LEU A 305 -10.24 -21.53 27.94
C LEU A 305 -8.82 -21.36 28.48
N GLN A 306 -8.44 -20.16 28.92
CA GLN A 306 -7.06 -19.86 29.35
C GLN A 306 -6.56 -20.77 30.47
N ASP A 307 -7.44 -21.18 31.39
CA ASP A 307 -7.07 -22.04 32.52
C ASP A 307 -6.97 -23.50 32.08
N GLY A 308 -7.90 -23.97 31.25
CA GLY A 308 -7.82 -25.33 30.69
C GLY A 308 -6.61 -25.56 29.79
N ILE A 309 -6.10 -24.52 29.13
CA ILE A 309 -4.85 -24.60 28.35
C ILE A 309 -3.66 -24.91 29.24
N LYS A 310 -3.59 -24.36 30.47
CA LYS A 310 -2.46 -24.61 31.38
C LYS A 310 -2.38 -26.08 31.78
N ASP A 311 -3.51 -26.68 32.13
CA ASP A 311 -3.58 -28.08 32.55
C ASP A 311 -3.19 -29.02 31.40
N LEU A 312 -3.71 -28.75 30.20
CA LEU A 312 -3.35 -29.50 28.99
C LEU A 312 -1.85 -29.38 28.67
N LEU A 313 -1.27 -28.19 28.85
CA LEU A 313 0.15 -27.96 28.65
C LEU A 313 0.98 -28.73 29.68
N ALA A 314 0.55 -28.78 30.94
CA ALA A 314 1.24 -29.50 32.00
C ALA A 314 1.30 -31.00 31.68
N GLU A 315 0.17 -31.57 31.25
CA GLU A 315 0.09 -32.96 30.81
C GLU A 315 0.99 -33.23 29.61
N LYS A 316 0.94 -32.37 28.58
CA LYS A 316 1.76 -32.54 27.36
C LYS A 316 3.26 -32.43 27.65
N ILE A 317 3.68 -31.47 28.46
CA ILE A 317 5.10 -31.34 28.86
C ILE A 317 5.54 -32.59 29.62
N ASN A 318 4.72 -33.10 30.54
CA ASN A 318 5.04 -34.32 31.29
C ASN A 318 5.19 -35.55 30.36
N ILE A 319 4.26 -35.75 29.42
CA ILE A 319 4.35 -36.84 28.42
C ILE A 319 5.62 -36.71 27.57
N THR A 320 5.95 -35.50 27.10
CA THR A 320 7.15 -35.25 26.29
C THR A 320 8.43 -35.48 27.09
N MET A 321 8.45 -35.13 28.38
CA MET A 321 9.58 -35.41 29.27
C MET A 321 9.85 -36.92 29.40
N HIS A 322 8.84 -37.79 29.41
CA HIS A 322 9.05 -39.25 29.42
C HIS A 322 9.67 -39.82 28.13
N GLN A 323 9.66 -39.04 27.04
CA GLN A 323 10.32 -39.36 25.77
C GLN A 323 11.71 -38.72 25.64
N TYR A 324 12.14 -37.94 26.64
CA TYR A 324 13.44 -37.28 26.67
C TYR A 324 14.59 -38.31 26.61
N GLY A 325 15.59 -38.07 25.76
CA GLY A 325 16.69 -38.98 25.48
C GLY A 325 16.34 -40.18 24.57
N LYS A 326 15.06 -40.48 24.37
CA LYS A 326 14.59 -41.52 23.41
C LYS A 326 14.27 -40.93 22.04
N ASN A 327 13.72 -39.72 22.03
CA ASN A 327 13.46 -38.97 20.81
C ASN A 327 14.32 -37.69 20.80
N VAL A 328 15.13 -37.50 19.76
CA VAL A 328 16.00 -36.31 19.59
C VAL A 328 15.17 -35.04 19.62
N GLU A 329 14.06 -35.10 18.91
CA GLU A 329 13.00 -34.12 18.76
C GLU A 329 12.36 -33.69 20.11
N ALA A 330 11.98 -34.65 20.96
CA ALA A 330 11.48 -34.36 22.31
C ALA A 330 12.56 -33.78 23.22
N THR A 331 13.82 -34.18 23.00
CA THR A 331 14.97 -33.71 23.78
C THR A 331 15.25 -32.23 23.48
N GLU A 332 15.32 -31.86 22.19
CA GLU A 332 15.47 -30.48 21.74
C GLU A 332 14.32 -29.59 22.22
N ALA A 333 13.09 -30.10 22.16
CA ALA A 333 11.91 -29.39 22.63
C ALA A 333 11.99 -29.05 24.12
N ILE A 334 12.27 -30.04 24.97
CA ILE A 334 12.38 -29.79 26.41
C ILE A 334 13.60 -28.91 26.74
N ASP A 335 14.72 -29.09 26.03
CA ASP A 335 15.91 -28.27 26.24
C ASP A 335 15.69 -26.80 25.87
N PHE A 336 15.02 -26.55 24.75
CA PHE A 336 14.63 -25.23 24.33
C PHE A 336 13.68 -24.59 25.33
N LEU A 337 12.65 -25.33 25.78
CA LEU A 337 11.68 -24.84 26.75
C LEU A 337 12.37 -24.40 28.06
N GLN A 338 13.21 -25.26 28.61
CA GLN A 338 13.90 -25.03 29.88
C GLN A 338 14.90 -23.87 29.80
N SER A 339 15.70 -23.82 28.74
CA SER A 339 16.68 -22.76 28.53
C SER A 339 16.05 -21.39 28.23
N LYS A 340 14.94 -21.35 27.48
CA LYS A 340 14.25 -20.08 27.15
C LYS A 340 13.42 -19.51 28.27
N LEU A 341 12.81 -20.38 29.08
CA LEU A 341 11.93 -19.96 30.17
C LEU A 341 12.62 -19.96 31.54
N TYR A 342 13.92 -20.28 31.60
CA TYR A 342 14.72 -20.34 32.82
C TYR A 342 14.01 -21.19 33.90
N CYS A 343 13.63 -22.41 33.51
CA CYS A 343 12.82 -23.33 34.31
C CYS A 343 13.34 -24.76 34.17
N CYS A 344 12.97 -25.64 35.11
CA CYS A 344 13.33 -27.05 35.05
C CYS A 344 12.16 -27.94 35.45
N GLY A 345 11.90 -28.97 34.64
CA GLY A 345 10.74 -29.84 34.79
C GLY A 345 9.42 -29.11 34.54
N TYR A 346 8.29 -29.81 34.61
CA TYR A 346 6.99 -29.21 34.32
C TYR A 346 6.46 -28.43 35.55
N ASN A 347 6.50 -29.05 36.74
CA ASN A 347 6.18 -28.46 38.04
C ASN A 347 7.43 -28.05 38.82
N GLY A 348 8.55 -28.76 38.63
CA GLY A 348 9.84 -28.40 39.18
C GLY A 348 10.93 -29.42 38.84
N TYR A 349 12.16 -29.12 39.24
CA TYR A 349 13.33 -29.94 38.91
C TYR A 349 13.22 -31.40 39.39
N LYS A 350 12.45 -31.67 40.45
CA LYS A 350 12.23 -33.02 40.99
C LYS A 350 11.47 -33.95 40.04
N ASP A 351 10.75 -33.41 39.07
CA ASP A 351 10.04 -34.21 38.07
C ASP A 351 11.01 -35.09 37.27
N TRP A 352 12.29 -34.72 37.20
CA TRP A 352 13.34 -35.51 36.58
C TRP A 352 13.81 -36.71 37.40
N GLU A 353 13.59 -36.72 38.72
CA GLU A 353 14.03 -37.83 39.60
C GLU A 353 13.35 -39.15 39.22
N GLU A 354 12.10 -39.10 38.74
CA GLU A 354 11.35 -40.27 38.28
C GLU A 354 11.80 -40.74 36.88
N ILE A 355 12.25 -39.81 36.04
CA ILE A 355 12.53 -40.03 34.62
C ILE A 355 13.99 -40.45 34.39
N MET A 356 14.94 -39.80 35.08
CA MET A 356 16.37 -40.04 34.96
C MET A 356 16.90 -40.74 36.21
N LYS A 357 16.91 -42.07 36.17
CA LYS A 357 17.38 -42.94 37.26
C LYS A 357 18.89 -42.84 37.53
N GLU A 358 19.65 -42.34 36.56
CA GLU A 358 21.07 -42.00 36.71
C GLU A 358 21.19 -40.49 36.88
N GLN A 359 21.72 -40.02 38.02
CA GLN A 359 21.67 -38.65 38.57
C GLN A 359 22.33 -37.53 37.72
N LYS A 360 22.02 -37.42 36.43
CA LYS A 360 22.40 -36.27 35.60
C LYS A 360 21.15 -35.60 35.05
N PHE A 361 20.78 -34.47 35.65
CA PHE A 361 19.75 -33.59 35.10
C PHE A 361 20.17 -33.08 33.70
N PRO A 362 19.20 -32.73 32.84
CA PRO A 362 19.47 -32.05 31.58
C PRO A 362 20.36 -30.83 31.75
N SER A 363 21.33 -30.63 30.86
CA SER A 363 22.16 -29.40 30.86
C SER A 363 21.32 -28.13 30.67
N SER A 364 20.17 -28.24 30.00
CA SER A 364 19.21 -27.15 29.83
C SER A 364 18.50 -26.70 31.13
N CYS A 365 18.58 -27.51 32.21
CA CYS A 365 18.08 -27.16 33.53
C CYS A 365 19.08 -26.36 34.38
N GLN A 366 20.31 -26.19 33.90
CA GLN A 366 21.40 -25.60 34.67
C GLN A 366 21.42 -24.08 34.52
N SER A 367 21.60 -23.38 35.65
CA SER A 367 21.79 -21.93 35.73
C SER A 367 23.23 -21.56 35.36
N ASP A 368 23.39 -20.57 34.48
CA ASP A 368 24.69 -19.99 34.11
C ASP A 368 25.26 -19.00 35.16
N ILE A 369 24.56 -18.77 36.27
CA ILE A 369 24.99 -17.80 37.29
C ILE A 369 26.05 -18.46 38.20
N PRO A 370 27.30 -17.96 38.26
CA PRO A 370 28.28 -18.44 39.22
C PRO A 370 27.99 -17.80 40.58
N SER A 371 27.50 -18.57 41.55
CA SER A 371 27.52 -18.16 42.95
C SER A 371 28.84 -18.60 43.58
N GLU A 372 29.64 -17.66 44.06
CA GLU A 372 30.73 -17.94 45.00
C GLU A 372 30.10 -18.52 46.29
N ASN A 373 30.35 -19.80 46.58
CA ASN A 373 29.95 -20.57 47.78
C ASN A 373 28.52 -21.12 47.87
N ASN A 374 28.18 -22.16 47.11
CA ASN A 374 27.11 -23.09 47.53
C ASN A 374 27.57 -24.55 47.42
N THR A 375 28.02 -25.10 48.55
CA THR A 375 28.07 -26.55 48.78
C THR A 375 26.69 -26.98 49.30
N CYS A 376 26.09 -28.03 48.71
CA CYS A 376 24.91 -28.67 49.29
C CYS A 376 25.29 -30.03 49.88
N ILE A 377 24.62 -30.40 50.96
CA ILE A 377 24.79 -31.70 51.62
C ILE A 377 23.75 -32.67 51.05
N TYR A 378 24.21 -33.76 50.42
CA TYR A 378 23.38 -34.88 49.98
C TYR A 378 23.85 -36.16 50.69
N GLY A 379 23.16 -36.55 51.77
CA GLY A 379 23.68 -37.55 52.71
C GLY A 379 24.97 -37.08 53.39
N ASP A 380 25.92 -37.98 53.69
CA ASP A 380 27.20 -37.65 54.36
C ASP A 380 28.29 -37.10 53.43
N LYS A 381 27.94 -36.57 52.24
CA LYS A 381 28.92 -36.01 51.28
C LYS A 381 28.56 -34.58 50.89
N GLU A 382 29.55 -33.68 51.03
CA GLU A 382 29.54 -32.35 50.43
C GLU A 382 29.77 -32.46 48.91
N ILE A 383 28.84 -31.93 48.12
CA ILE A 383 28.94 -31.86 46.66
C ILE A 383 28.80 -30.39 46.22
N LEU A 384 29.58 -30.01 45.20
CA LEU A 384 29.46 -28.74 44.49
C LEU A 384 28.20 -28.80 43.62
N CYS A 385 27.14 -28.10 44.03
CA CYS A 385 25.91 -28.03 43.25
C CYS A 385 26.07 -27.04 42.12
N SER A 386 25.80 -27.49 40.89
CA SER A 386 25.33 -26.57 39.87
C SER A 386 23.96 -26.05 40.29
N GLU A 387 23.74 -24.73 40.25
CA GLU A 387 22.40 -24.18 40.49
C GLU A 387 21.47 -24.69 39.38
N PHE A 388 20.40 -25.38 39.73
CA PHE A 388 19.35 -25.76 38.79
C PHE A 388 18.19 -24.78 38.92
N TYR A 389 17.46 -24.54 37.83
CA TYR A 389 16.22 -23.78 37.93
C TYR A 389 15.24 -24.51 38.86
N THR A 390 14.87 -23.88 39.98
CA THR A 390 13.98 -24.51 40.97
C THR A 390 12.50 -24.38 40.59
N THR A 391 12.17 -23.46 39.69
CA THR A 391 10.83 -23.20 39.19
C THR A 391 10.48 -24.10 38.00
N GLY A 392 9.32 -24.76 38.08
CA GLY A 392 8.75 -25.52 36.96
C GLY A 392 8.34 -24.64 35.78
N CYS A 393 8.44 -25.21 34.58
CA CYS A 393 8.15 -24.51 33.34
C CYS A 393 6.70 -24.08 33.20
N ILE A 394 5.73 -24.82 33.77
CA ILE A 394 4.32 -24.44 33.73
C ILE A 394 4.05 -23.12 34.44
N LYS A 395 4.75 -22.86 35.55
CA LYS A 395 4.58 -21.61 36.29
C LYS A 395 4.98 -20.42 35.44
N ASN A 396 6.17 -20.44 34.84
CA ASN A 396 6.67 -19.34 34.01
C ASN A 396 5.85 -19.21 32.71
N LEU A 397 5.45 -20.34 32.12
CA LEU A 397 4.63 -20.37 30.91
C LEU A 397 3.21 -19.84 31.17
N SER A 398 2.63 -20.11 32.33
CA SER A 398 1.31 -19.56 32.73
C SER A 398 1.34 -18.04 32.88
N ILE A 399 2.45 -17.46 33.35
CA ILE A 399 2.65 -16.00 33.44
C ILE A 399 2.67 -15.39 32.03
N ILE A 400 3.36 -16.05 31.09
CA ILE A 400 3.43 -15.61 29.69
C ILE A 400 2.05 -15.72 29.04
N ILE A 401 1.34 -16.84 29.22
CA ILE A 401 -0.01 -17.04 28.67
C ILE A 401 -0.96 -15.95 29.18
N HIS A 402 -0.96 -15.64 30.48
CA HIS A 402 -1.81 -14.58 31.03
C HIS A 402 -1.47 -13.19 30.48
N ARG A 403 -0.18 -12.84 30.35
CA ARG A 403 0.22 -11.57 29.74
C ARG A 403 -0.16 -11.51 28.26
N SER A 404 0.04 -12.60 27.52
CA SER A 404 -0.34 -12.71 26.11
C SER A 404 -1.85 -12.61 25.92
N ALA A 405 -2.66 -13.20 26.81
CA ALA A 405 -4.12 -13.07 26.78
C ALA A 405 -4.55 -11.60 26.93
N LEU A 406 -3.86 -10.82 27.77
CA LEU A 406 -4.12 -9.38 27.90
C LEU A 406 -3.79 -8.62 26.61
N TYR A 407 -2.67 -8.92 25.94
CA TYR A 407 -2.34 -8.31 24.64
C TYR A 407 -3.29 -8.73 23.51
N ILE A 408 -3.73 -9.99 23.48
CA ILE A 408 -4.74 -10.47 22.53
C ILE A 408 -6.08 -9.75 22.78
N GLY A 409 -6.46 -9.59 24.05
CA GLY A 409 -7.68 -8.87 24.44
C GLY A 409 -7.65 -7.39 24.04
N THR A 410 -6.54 -6.68 24.29
CA THR A 410 -6.42 -5.28 23.87
C THR A 410 -6.41 -5.13 22.34
N GLY A 411 -5.74 -6.05 21.64
CA GLY A 411 -5.77 -6.13 20.18
C GLY A 411 -7.18 -6.32 19.62
N ALA A 412 -7.94 -7.27 20.18
CA ALA A 412 -9.32 -7.52 19.78
C ALA A 412 -10.23 -6.31 20.01
N ILE A 413 -10.09 -5.60 21.14
CA ILE A 413 -10.86 -4.37 21.38
C ILE A 413 -10.51 -3.29 20.34
N ALA A 414 -9.23 -3.12 20.01
CA ALA A 414 -8.81 -2.14 19.01
C ALA A 414 -9.35 -2.47 17.62
N ILE A 415 -9.28 -3.73 17.19
CA ILE A 415 -9.80 -4.19 15.90
C ILE A 415 -11.33 -4.05 15.88
N ALA A 416 -12.03 -4.40 16.95
CA ALA A 416 -13.47 -4.20 17.08
C ALA A 416 -13.89 -2.73 16.89
N LEU A 417 -13.16 -1.78 17.50
CA LEU A 417 -13.40 -0.35 17.30
C LEU A 417 -13.19 0.07 15.84
N ILE A 418 -12.11 -0.39 15.20
CA ILE A 418 -11.85 -0.12 13.78
C ILE A 418 -12.98 -0.68 12.91
N GLN A 419 -13.41 -1.91 13.14
CA GLN A 419 -14.52 -2.52 12.40
C GLN A 419 -15.84 -1.78 12.60
N LEU A 420 -16.15 -1.36 13.82
CA LEU A 420 -17.33 -0.53 14.11
C LEU A 420 -17.31 0.78 13.32
N THR A 421 -16.17 1.47 13.28
CA THR A 421 -16.04 2.68 12.46
C THR A 421 -16.20 2.37 10.97
N GLY A 422 -15.62 1.26 10.47
CA GLY A 422 -15.76 0.81 9.09
C GLY A 422 -17.20 0.50 8.70
N ILE A 423 -17.96 -0.17 9.57
CA ILE A 423 -19.39 -0.44 9.39
C ILE A 423 -20.17 0.87 9.35
N MET A 424 -19.88 1.80 10.26
CA MET A 424 -20.55 3.09 10.33
C MET A 424 -20.33 3.90 9.04
N PHE A 425 -19.08 3.99 8.56
CA PHE A 425 -18.75 4.65 7.30
C PHE A 425 -19.39 3.97 6.09
N ALA A 426 -19.36 2.64 6.01
CA ALA A 426 -19.99 1.90 4.92
C ALA A 426 -21.51 2.15 4.87
N CYS A 427 -22.18 2.18 6.01
CA CYS A 427 -23.62 2.47 6.08
C CYS A 427 -23.93 3.91 5.68
N MET A 428 -23.14 4.89 6.11
CA MET A 428 -23.29 6.28 5.70
C MET A 428 -23.07 6.44 4.19
N LEU A 429 -22.01 5.84 3.64
CA LEU A 429 -21.71 5.87 2.21
C LEU A 429 -22.82 5.19 1.38
N GLY A 430 -23.30 4.02 1.82
CA GLY A 430 -24.41 3.32 1.16
C GLY A 430 -25.70 4.16 1.13
N LYS A 431 -26.03 4.85 2.23
CA LYS A 431 -27.16 5.79 2.27
C LYS A 431 -26.95 6.98 1.32
N ALA A 432 -25.75 7.55 1.29
CA ALA A 432 -25.42 8.68 0.41
C ALA A 432 -25.54 8.32 -1.08
N ILE A 433 -24.98 7.18 -1.49
CA ILE A 433 -25.07 6.68 -2.87
C ILE A 433 -26.53 6.42 -3.27
N ARG A 434 -27.32 5.77 -2.38
CA ARG A 434 -28.75 5.52 -2.64
C ARG A 434 -29.53 6.82 -2.82
N ARG A 435 -29.23 7.84 -1.99
CA ARG A 435 -29.85 9.17 -2.08
C ARG A 435 -29.52 9.84 -3.42
N GLN A 436 -28.25 9.88 -3.81
CA GLN A 436 -27.84 10.46 -5.10
C GLN A 436 -28.47 9.75 -6.29
N LYS A 437 -28.53 8.42 -6.28
CA LYS A 437 -29.18 7.66 -7.37
C LYS A 437 -30.68 7.96 -7.46
N THR A 438 -31.36 8.11 -6.32
CA THR A 438 -32.77 8.48 -6.26
C THR A 438 -33.00 9.91 -6.79
N GLU A 439 -32.13 10.85 -6.44
CA GLU A 439 -32.19 12.23 -6.95
C GLU A 439 -31.92 12.31 -8.47
N ARG A 440 -30.95 11.53 -8.99
CA ARG A 440 -30.68 11.43 -10.44
C ARG A 440 -31.89 10.90 -11.21
N GLU A 441 -32.55 9.85 -10.72
CA GLU A 441 -33.76 9.32 -11.35
C GLU A 441 -34.93 10.30 -11.27
N ARG A 442 -35.13 10.99 -10.13
CA ARG A 442 -36.14 12.04 -10.00
C ARG A 442 -35.96 13.15 -11.05
N ARG A 443 -34.74 13.67 -11.22
CA ARG A 443 -34.45 14.69 -12.25
C ARG A 443 -34.74 14.20 -13.66
N LYS A 444 -34.47 12.92 -13.98
CA LYS A 444 -34.84 12.33 -15.28
C LYS A 444 -36.36 12.27 -15.48
N TRP A 445 -37.12 11.93 -14.44
CA TRP A 445 -38.58 11.94 -14.50
C TRP A 445 -39.14 13.35 -14.71
N GLU A 446 -38.65 14.33 -13.95
CA GLU A 446 -39.01 15.76 -14.12
C GLU A 446 -38.71 16.24 -15.55
N LEU A 447 -37.57 15.86 -16.12
CA LEU A 447 -37.20 16.18 -17.51
C LEU A 447 -38.12 15.49 -18.54
N ARG A 448 -38.54 14.24 -18.29
CA ARG A 448 -39.48 13.53 -19.17
C ARG A 448 -40.86 14.16 -19.12
N GLU A 449 -41.31 14.53 -17.93
CA GLU A 449 -42.60 15.19 -17.72
C GLU A 449 -42.63 16.57 -18.40
N SER A 450 -41.57 17.37 -18.27
CA SER A 450 -41.48 18.66 -18.96
C SER A 450 -41.48 18.50 -20.48
N LEU A 451 -40.83 17.45 -21.02
CA LEU A 451 -40.88 17.14 -22.46
C LEU A 451 -42.27 16.70 -22.94
N VAL A 452 -43.00 15.91 -22.15
CA VAL A 452 -44.37 15.47 -22.50
C VAL A 452 -45.36 16.63 -22.41
N ASN A 453 -45.29 17.45 -21.36
CA ASN A 453 -46.17 18.60 -21.20
C ASN A 453 -45.84 19.73 -22.19
N GLY A 454 -44.59 19.82 -22.66
CA GLY A 454 -44.19 20.68 -23.77
C GLY A 454 -44.61 20.15 -25.15
N TYR A 455 -45.10 18.91 -25.25
CA TYR A 455 -45.56 18.31 -26.49
C TYR A 455 -47.04 18.63 -26.71
N GLN A 456 -47.34 19.68 -27.48
CA GLN A 456 -48.68 19.87 -28.04
C GLN A 456 -48.83 18.97 -29.28
N PRO A 457 -49.78 18.01 -29.31
CA PRO A 457 -50.10 17.31 -30.54
C PRO A 457 -50.75 18.32 -31.49
N LEU A 458 -49.97 18.84 -32.44
CA LEU A 458 -50.55 19.50 -33.60
C LEU A 458 -51.26 18.41 -34.39
N GLY A 459 -52.59 18.39 -34.26
CA GLY A 459 -53.46 17.55 -35.06
C GLY A 459 -53.00 17.61 -36.51
N LYS A 460 -52.85 16.45 -37.14
CA LYS A 460 -52.80 16.37 -38.58
C LYS A 460 -53.98 15.55 -39.05
N SER A 461 -54.91 16.24 -39.67
CA SER A 461 -55.48 15.73 -40.91
C SER A 461 -54.33 15.49 -41.89
N ASP A 462 -54.10 14.19 -42.17
CA ASP A 462 -53.36 13.60 -43.30
C ASP A 462 -51.92 13.05 -43.06
N PRO A 463 -51.64 11.74 -43.29
CA PRO A 463 -50.38 11.08 -42.92
C PRO A 463 -49.22 11.14 -43.94
N PHE A 464 -49.41 11.71 -45.14
CA PHE A 464 -48.46 11.47 -46.25
C PHE A 464 -47.48 12.60 -46.58
N THR A 465 -47.55 13.79 -45.96
CA THR A 465 -46.82 14.97 -46.46
C THR A 465 -45.99 15.75 -45.45
N THR A 466 -45.82 15.29 -44.20
CA THR A 466 -45.11 16.13 -43.22
C THR A 466 -44.05 15.38 -42.40
N PHE A 467 -42.79 15.74 -42.65
CA PHE A 467 -41.66 15.40 -41.78
C PHE A 467 -41.68 16.29 -40.53
N PRO A 468 -41.33 15.76 -39.34
CA PRO A 468 -41.37 16.54 -38.10
C PRO A 468 -40.24 17.56 -38.05
N VAL A 469 -40.59 18.84 -37.83
CA VAL A 469 -39.65 19.92 -37.54
C VAL A 469 -39.67 20.16 -36.03
N VAL A 470 -38.50 20.07 -35.39
CA VAL A 470 -38.29 20.32 -33.96
C VAL A 470 -37.98 21.81 -33.79
N TYR A 471 -38.77 22.52 -32.97
CA TYR A 471 -38.43 23.87 -32.50
C TYR A 471 -38.06 23.80 -31.02
N MET A 472 -36.87 24.27 -30.67
CA MET A 472 -36.47 24.54 -29.29
C MET A 472 -36.96 25.94 -28.88
N SER A 473 -37.64 26.04 -27.75
CA SER A 473 -38.04 27.32 -27.13
C SER A 473 -36.80 28.12 -26.68
N SER A 474 -36.80 29.44 -26.88
CA SER A 474 -35.65 30.33 -26.65
C SER A 474 -35.42 30.72 -25.19
N ASP A 475 -36.16 30.17 -24.23
CA ASP A 475 -36.12 30.62 -22.83
C ASP A 475 -34.90 30.14 -22.02
N SER A 476 -34.02 29.32 -22.59
CA SER A 476 -32.84 28.79 -21.88
C SER A 476 -31.54 29.59 -22.05
N LEU A 477 -31.56 30.78 -22.64
CA LEU A 477 -30.35 31.57 -22.96
C LEU A 477 -30.04 32.75 -22.01
N LYS A 478 -30.66 32.81 -20.82
CA LYS A 478 -30.49 33.96 -19.91
C LYS A 478 -29.71 33.73 -18.62
N ASN A 479 -29.09 32.58 -18.41
CA ASN A 479 -28.16 32.39 -17.29
C ASN A 479 -27.02 31.45 -17.68
N PHE A 480 -26.03 31.98 -18.40
CA PHE A 480 -24.62 31.58 -18.27
C PHE A 480 -23.73 32.78 -18.59
#